data_AF-A0A429RBZ0-F1
#
_entry.id   AF-A0A429RBZ0-F1
#
_cell.length_a   1.000
_cell.length_b   1.000
_cell.length_c   1.000
_cell.angle_alpha   90.00
_cell.angle_beta   90.00
_cell.angle_gamma   90.00
#
_symmetry.space_group_name_H-M   'P 1'
#
loop_
_entity.id
_entity.type
_entity.pdbx_description
1 polymer ?
#
loop_
_entity_poly.entity_id
_entity_poly.type
_entity_poly.pdbx_seq_one_letter_code
_entity_poly.pdbx_strand_id
1 'polypeptide(L)'
;MTYGSIVHDPTGSWDADLPLDREVNERLAATVLDWRRGDDSVPPPADIEQAALQLSGYAELQVRELRAALERLPRDLEQSTAEQLRTGITLAEAVRRLRAPAIRRGDPLNQAQSRARLVDALHSALDRTLAELPAPVPGP
;
A
#
# COMPACT_ATOMS: atom_id res chain seq x y z
N MET A 1 30.18 10.98 -12.49
CA MET A 1 29.02 10.74 -13.36
C MET A 1 28.67 9.27 -13.25
N THR A 2 27.65 8.93 -12.46
CA THR A 2 27.27 7.54 -12.22
C THR A 2 26.06 7.25 -13.09
N TYR A 3 26.21 6.31 -14.01
CA TYR A 3 25.15 5.84 -14.90
C TYR A 3 24.07 5.17 -14.06
N GLY A 4 22.84 5.72 -14.07
CA GLY A 4 21.68 5.00 -13.55
C GLY A 4 21.31 3.90 -14.54
N SER A 5 21.45 2.64 -14.14
CA SER A 5 20.88 1.54 -14.91
C SER A 5 19.37 1.51 -14.66
N ILE A 6 18.58 1.87 -15.67
CA ILE A 6 17.14 1.61 -15.65
C ILE A 6 16.98 0.10 -15.75
N VAL A 7 16.44 -0.50 -14.69
CA VAL A 7 16.12 -1.92 -14.75
C VAL A 7 14.67 -2.11 -15.13
N HIS A 8 14.47 -2.80 -16.24
CA HIS A 8 13.16 -3.16 -16.75
C HIS A 8 12.81 -4.55 -16.21
N ASP A 9 11.78 -4.63 -15.37
CA ASP A 9 11.20 -5.91 -14.93
C ASP A 9 9.87 -6.13 -15.67
N PRO A 10 9.91 -6.72 -16.88
CA PRO A 10 8.71 -6.95 -17.68
C PRO A 10 7.78 -8.02 -17.07
N THR A 11 8.28 -8.86 -16.17
CA THR A 11 7.52 -9.93 -15.51
C THR A 11 6.96 -9.50 -14.16
N GLY A 12 7.41 -8.37 -13.61
CA GLY A 12 7.03 -7.91 -12.26
C GLY A 12 7.52 -8.86 -11.15
N SER A 13 8.48 -9.72 -11.48
CA SER A 13 8.98 -10.78 -10.60
C SER A 13 9.85 -10.26 -9.47
N TRP A 14 10.50 -9.11 -9.65
CA TRP A 14 11.41 -8.54 -8.65
C TRP A 14 10.64 -7.96 -7.47
N ASP A 15 9.41 -7.49 -7.71
CA ASP A 15 8.48 -7.05 -6.66
C ASP A 15 7.92 -8.23 -5.84
N ALA A 16 7.97 -9.46 -6.34
CA ALA A 16 7.38 -10.62 -5.67
C ALA A 16 8.32 -11.28 -4.63
N ASP A 17 9.63 -11.14 -4.81
CA ASP A 17 10.65 -11.80 -3.97
C ASP A 17 11.32 -10.86 -2.96
N LEU A 18 11.22 -9.54 -3.15
CA LEU A 18 11.73 -8.55 -2.20
C LEU A 18 10.67 -8.25 -1.14
N PRO A 19 10.92 -8.53 0.16
CA PRO A 19 9.98 -8.16 1.20
C PRO A 19 9.80 -6.65 1.16
N LEU A 20 8.55 -6.21 1.11
CA LEU A 20 8.21 -4.81 1.20
C LEU A 20 8.86 -4.21 2.44
N ASP A 21 9.64 -3.12 2.26
CA ASP A 21 10.19 -2.31 3.36
C ASP A 21 9.04 -1.60 4.09
N ARG A 22 8.29 -2.39 4.86
CA ARG A 22 7.07 -2.00 5.55
C ARG A 22 7.33 -0.88 6.53
N GLU A 23 8.35 -1.04 7.37
CA GLU A 23 8.68 -0.08 8.42
C GLU A 23 9.03 1.31 7.85
N VAL A 24 9.71 1.38 6.71
CA VAL A 24 10.06 2.65 6.08
C VAL A 24 8.81 3.36 5.57
N ASN A 25 7.90 2.63 4.92
CA ASN A 25 6.69 3.20 4.35
C ASN A 25 5.63 3.53 5.41
N GLU A 26 5.54 2.76 6.50
CA GLU A 26 4.72 3.09 7.67
C GLU A 26 5.20 4.36 8.36
N ARG A 27 6.52 4.51 8.55
CA ARG A 27 7.09 5.76 9.10
C ARG A 27 6.78 6.95 8.21
N LEU A 28 6.94 6.81 6.89
CA LEU A 28 6.59 7.88 5.94
C LEU A 28 5.09 8.22 6.01
N ALA A 29 4.21 7.22 6.04
CA ALA A 29 2.76 7.43 6.16
C ALA A 29 2.43 8.18 7.45
N ALA A 30 2.98 7.76 8.59
CA ALA A 30 2.80 8.41 9.87
C ALA A 30 3.29 9.87 9.86
N THR A 31 4.48 10.13 9.31
CA THR A 31 5.02 11.49 9.16
C THR A 31 4.10 12.37 8.30
N VAL A 32 3.62 11.87 7.17
CA VAL A 32 2.72 12.61 6.28
C VAL A 32 1.39 12.94 6.95
N LEU A 33 0.86 12.05 7.79
CA LEU A 33 -0.38 12.26 8.55
C LEU A 33 -0.23 13.28 9.68
N ASP A 34 0.99 13.46 10.19
CA ASP A 34 1.31 14.42 11.23
C ASP A 34 1.43 15.86 10.70
N TRP A 35 1.84 16.04 9.44
CA TRP A 35 1.94 17.37 8.83
C TRP A 35 0.64 18.19 8.93
N ARG A 36 0.75 19.41 9.49
CA ARG A 36 -0.36 20.37 9.66
C ARG A 36 -0.09 21.66 8.92
N ARG A 37 -1.04 22.09 8.08
CA ARG A 37 -0.92 23.36 7.36
C ARG A 37 -0.66 24.53 8.32
N GLY A 38 0.36 25.33 8.01
CA GLY A 38 0.74 26.50 8.80
C GLY A 38 1.71 26.21 9.95
N ASP A 39 2.14 24.95 10.09
CA ASP A 39 3.25 24.55 10.95
C ASP A 39 4.57 24.60 10.18
N ASP A 40 5.65 24.96 10.87
CA ASP A 40 7.02 24.96 10.34
C ASP A 40 7.51 23.54 10.03
N SER A 41 6.81 22.52 10.53
CA SER A 41 7.06 21.11 10.25
C SER A 41 6.63 20.64 8.85
N VAL A 42 5.86 21.45 8.11
CA VAL A 42 5.41 21.07 6.76
C VAL A 42 6.54 21.25 5.76
N PRO A 43 6.94 20.20 5.03
CA PRO A 43 8.03 20.30 4.09
C PRO A 43 7.62 21.07 2.82
N PRO A 44 8.61 21.46 1.99
CA PRO A 44 8.35 22.08 0.69
C PRO A 44 7.40 21.24 -0.19
N PRO A 45 6.63 21.87 -1.08
CA PRO A 45 5.67 21.17 -1.94
C PRO A 45 6.27 19.98 -2.72
N ALA A 46 7.50 20.11 -3.22
CA ALA A 46 8.18 19.04 -3.96
C ALA A 46 8.38 17.76 -3.11
N ASP A 47 8.68 17.91 -1.82
CA ASP A 47 8.87 16.78 -0.91
C ASP A 47 7.53 16.13 -0.55
N ILE A 48 6.47 16.93 -0.44
CA ILE A 48 5.10 16.43 -0.25
C ILE A 48 4.66 15.61 -1.47
N GLU A 49 4.92 16.12 -2.68
CA GLU A 49 4.62 15.40 -3.92
C GLU A 49 5.43 14.10 -4.01
N GLN A 50 6.71 14.13 -3.67
CA GLN A 50 7.55 12.93 -3.65
C GLN A 50 7.02 11.89 -2.65
N ALA A 51 6.62 12.31 -1.45
CA ALA A 51 5.99 11.42 -0.47
C ALA A 51 4.68 10.80 -1.02
N ALA A 52 3.86 11.59 -1.71
CA ALA A 52 2.62 11.10 -2.32
C ALA A 52 2.90 10.07 -3.43
N LEU A 53 3.94 10.27 -4.25
CA LEU A 53 4.37 9.33 -5.28
C LEU A 53 4.88 8.04 -4.66
N GLN A 54 5.77 8.12 -3.66
CA GLN A 54 6.31 6.96 -2.96
C GLN A 54 5.20 6.12 -2.31
N LEU A 55 4.30 6.76 -1.57
CA LEU A 55 3.16 6.07 -0.94
C LEU A 55 2.19 5.46 -1.97
N SER A 56 2.07 6.06 -3.16
CA SER A 56 1.26 5.49 -4.24
C SER A 56 1.89 4.22 -4.81
N GLY A 57 3.19 4.23 -5.09
CA GLY A 57 3.92 3.04 -5.54
C GLY A 57 3.84 1.92 -4.49
N TYR A 58 4.02 2.27 -3.21
CA TYR A 58 3.90 1.30 -2.12
C TYR A 58 2.49 0.69 -2.01
N ALA A 59 1.46 1.52 -2.11
CA ALA A 59 0.07 1.04 -2.09
C ALA A 59 -0.25 0.11 -3.29
N GLU A 60 0.35 0.32 -4.46
CA GLU A 60 0.20 -0.61 -5.58
C GLU A 60 0.77 -1.99 -5.28
N LEU A 61 1.92 -2.06 -4.60
CA LEU A 61 2.52 -3.32 -4.16
C LEU A 61 1.64 -4.03 -3.14
N GLN A 62 1.15 -3.32 -2.13
CA GLN A 62 0.21 -3.86 -1.15
C GLN A 62 -1.08 -4.39 -1.79
N VAL A 63 -1.59 -3.73 -2.83
CA VAL A 63 -2.76 -4.23 -3.59
C VAL A 63 -2.46 -5.58 -4.23
N ARG A 64 -1.24 -5.81 -4.75
CA ARG A 64 -0.84 -7.11 -5.31
C ARG A 64 -0.73 -8.17 -4.22
N GLU A 65 -0.07 -7.85 -3.10
CA GLU A 65 0.05 -8.77 -1.96
C GLU A 65 -1.32 -9.14 -1.38
N LEU A 66 -2.20 -8.16 -1.21
CA LEU A 66 -3.55 -8.38 -0.68
C LEU A 66 -4.40 -9.24 -1.61
N ARG A 67 -4.26 -9.10 -2.94
CA ARG A 67 -4.88 -10.02 -3.91
C ARG A 67 -4.37 -11.44 -3.72
N ALA A 68 -3.05 -11.61 -3.64
CA ALA A 68 -2.45 -12.92 -3.45
C ALA A 68 -2.85 -13.55 -2.10
N ALA A 69 -3.02 -12.75 -1.05
CA ALA A 69 -3.53 -13.22 0.24
C ALA A 69 -5.01 -13.63 0.15
N LEU A 70 -5.84 -12.81 -0.50
CA LEU A 70 -7.25 -13.09 -0.72
C LEU A 70 -7.47 -14.39 -1.51
N GLU A 71 -6.67 -14.65 -2.53
CA GLU A 71 -6.74 -15.89 -3.33
C GLU A 71 -6.39 -17.15 -2.53
N ARG A 72 -5.63 -17.01 -1.43
CA ARG A 72 -5.24 -18.11 -0.54
C ARG A 72 -6.25 -18.37 0.58
N LEU A 73 -7.26 -17.52 0.76
CA LEU A 73 -8.27 -17.73 1.80
C LEU A 73 -9.13 -18.98 1.50
N PRO A 74 -9.45 -19.81 2.51
CA PRO A 74 -10.27 -21.00 2.34
C PRO A 74 -11.71 -20.61 1.99
N ARG A 75 -12.31 -21.21 0.96
CA ARG A 75 -13.64 -20.77 0.45
C ARG A 75 -14.83 -21.26 1.27
N ASP A 76 -14.62 -22.24 2.15
CA ASP A 76 -15.71 -23.04 2.73
C ASP A 76 -16.05 -22.68 4.19
N LEU A 77 -15.41 -21.64 4.75
CA LEU A 77 -15.66 -21.18 6.12
C LEU A 77 -16.50 -19.89 6.11
N GLU A 78 -17.57 -19.82 6.91
CA GLU A 78 -18.44 -18.64 6.99
C GLU A 78 -17.67 -17.36 7.37
N GLN A 79 -16.70 -17.45 8.28
CA GLN A 79 -15.80 -16.36 8.66
C GLN A 79 -14.93 -15.89 7.49
N SER A 80 -14.47 -16.84 6.67
CA SER A 80 -13.69 -16.53 5.47
C SER A 80 -14.53 -15.79 4.41
N THR A 81 -15.82 -16.09 4.29
CA THR A 81 -16.72 -15.35 3.37
C THR A 81 -16.84 -13.87 3.74
N ALA A 82 -16.95 -13.54 5.03
CA ALA A 82 -17.02 -12.16 5.50
C ALA A 82 -15.71 -11.40 5.28
N GLU A 83 -14.56 -12.00 5.60
CA GLU A 83 -13.26 -11.35 5.39
C GLU A 83 -12.91 -11.25 3.90
N GLN A 84 -13.27 -12.23 3.07
CA GLN A 84 -13.14 -12.14 1.62
C GLN A 84 -13.90 -10.94 1.06
N LEU A 85 -15.16 -10.75 1.49
CA LEU A 85 -15.96 -9.61 1.06
C LEU A 85 -15.33 -8.28 1.51
N ARG A 86 -14.93 -8.18 2.78
CA ARG A 86 -14.32 -6.96 3.32
C ARG A 86 -12.99 -6.62 2.65
N THR A 87 -12.17 -7.63 2.41
CA THR A 87 -10.89 -7.51 1.68
C THR A 87 -11.14 -7.11 0.24
N GLY A 88 -12.10 -7.74 -0.43
CA GLY A 88 -12.50 -7.39 -1.81
C GLY A 88 -12.99 -5.95 -1.96
N ILE A 89 -13.79 -5.45 -1.02
CA ILE A 89 -14.23 -4.05 -1.00
C ILE A 89 -13.03 -3.11 -0.82
N THR A 90 -12.15 -3.41 0.14
CA THR A 90 -10.95 -2.61 0.40
C THR A 90 -10.06 -2.54 -0.83
N LEU A 91 -9.87 -3.69 -1.50
CA LEU A 91 -9.10 -3.81 -2.73
C LEU A 91 -9.71 -2.98 -3.87
N ALA A 92 -11.02 -3.09 -4.08
CA ALA A 92 -11.72 -2.34 -5.12
C ALA A 92 -11.60 -0.82 -4.89
N GLU A 93 -11.74 -0.39 -3.64
CA GLU A 93 -11.58 1.01 -3.27
C GLU A 93 -10.14 1.50 -3.46
N ALA A 94 -9.15 0.70 -3.06
CA ALA A 94 -7.74 1.01 -3.25
C ALA A 94 -7.40 1.20 -4.73
N VAL A 95 -7.82 0.25 -5.58
CA VAL A 95 -7.64 0.34 -7.05
C VAL A 95 -8.31 1.59 -7.59
N ARG A 96 -9.54 1.89 -7.16
CA ARG A 96 -10.25 3.11 -7.58
C ARG A 96 -9.48 4.37 -7.21
N ARG A 97 -8.95 4.45 -5.99
CA ARG A 97 -8.17 5.62 -5.52
C ARG A 97 -6.82 5.72 -6.22
N LEU A 98 -6.17 4.61 -6.55
CA LEU A 98 -4.89 4.58 -7.25
C LEU A 98 -5.00 4.96 -8.74
N ARG A 99 -6.16 4.74 -9.37
CA ARG A 99 -6.40 5.23 -10.75
C ARG A 99 -6.32 6.74 -10.89
N ALA A 100 -6.68 7.49 -9.85
CA ALA A 100 -6.50 8.93 -9.88
C ALA A 100 -5.00 9.24 -9.76
N PRO A 101 -4.44 10.20 -10.54
CA PRO A 101 -3.03 10.55 -10.43
C PRO A 101 -2.65 10.88 -8.98
N ALA A 102 -1.45 10.46 -8.57
CA ALA A 102 -0.87 10.76 -7.26
C ALA A 102 -0.74 12.26 -7.04
N ILE A 103 -0.31 12.98 -8.09
CA ILE A 103 -0.15 14.42 -8.11
C ILE A 103 -1.16 15.04 -9.08
N ARG A 104 -1.94 15.99 -8.57
CA ARG A 104 -2.91 16.80 -9.30
C ARG A 104 -2.77 18.25 -8.86
N ARG A 105 -3.15 19.18 -9.75
CA ARG A 105 -3.28 20.60 -9.39
C ARG A 105 -4.21 20.73 -8.18
N GLY A 106 -3.82 21.54 -7.22
CA GLY A 106 -4.58 21.74 -5.99
C GLY A 106 -3.70 21.58 -4.76
N ASP A 107 -4.17 20.80 -3.80
CA ASP A 107 -3.59 20.70 -2.47
C ASP A 107 -2.71 19.44 -2.35
N PRO A 108 -1.37 19.55 -2.45
CA PRO A 108 -0.48 18.39 -2.43
C PRO A 108 -0.48 17.69 -1.06
N LEU A 109 -0.65 18.44 0.05
CA LEU A 109 -0.69 17.89 1.39
C LEU A 109 -1.88 16.94 1.57
N ASN A 110 -3.07 17.38 1.16
CA ASN A 110 -4.26 16.54 1.21
C ASN A 110 -4.14 15.29 0.33
N GLN A 111 -3.43 15.39 -0.80
CA GLN A 111 -3.17 14.26 -1.68
C GLN A 111 -2.21 13.25 -1.02
N ALA A 112 -1.09 13.72 -0.46
CA ALA A 112 -0.16 12.88 0.29
C ALA A 112 -0.84 12.18 1.46
N GLN A 113 -1.63 12.91 2.27
CA GLN A 113 -2.39 12.33 3.38
C GLN A 113 -3.43 11.32 2.93
N SER A 114 -4.07 11.55 1.78
CA SER A 114 -4.99 10.57 1.18
C SER A 114 -4.26 9.26 0.86
N ARG A 115 -3.02 9.32 0.34
CA ARG A 115 -2.18 8.14 0.09
C ARG A 115 -1.72 7.48 1.38
N ALA A 116 -1.30 8.23 2.37
CA ALA A 116 -0.91 7.69 3.68
C ALA A 116 -2.06 6.89 4.33
N ARG A 117 -3.28 7.45 4.38
CA ARG A 117 -4.46 6.73 4.88
C ARG A 117 -4.80 5.47 4.07
N LEU A 118 -4.47 5.47 2.78
CA LEU A 118 -4.69 4.29 1.93
C LEU A 118 -3.70 3.17 2.29
N VAL A 119 -2.43 3.52 2.50
CA VAL A 119 -1.38 2.59 2.95
C VAL A 119 -1.77 1.94 4.29
N ASP A 120 -2.17 2.73 5.29
CA ASP A 120 -2.58 2.20 6.60
C ASP A 120 -3.79 1.24 6.49
N ALA A 121 -4.77 1.59 5.65
CA ALA A 121 -5.95 0.77 5.43
C ALA A 121 -5.62 -0.56 4.75
N LEU A 122 -4.69 -0.53 3.79
CA LEU A 122 -4.22 -1.73 3.07
C LEU A 122 -3.39 -2.64 3.97
N HIS A 123 -2.50 -2.09 4.81
CA HIS A 123 -1.79 -2.87 5.84
C HIS A 123 -2.76 -3.52 6.82
N SER A 124 -3.69 -2.74 7.35
CA SER A 124 -4.70 -3.26 8.29
C SER A 124 -5.60 -4.32 7.66
N ALA A 125 -5.81 -4.27 6.34
CA ALA A 125 -6.53 -5.32 5.62
C ALA A 125 -5.64 -6.56 5.44
N LEU A 126 -4.39 -6.39 5.01
CA LEU A 126 -3.44 -7.48 4.84
C LEU A 126 -3.20 -8.25 6.13
N ASP A 127 -2.95 -7.57 7.25
CA ASP A 127 -2.73 -8.22 8.55
C ASP A 127 -3.95 -9.06 8.97
N ARG A 128 -5.17 -8.57 8.73
CA ARG A 128 -6.41 -9.32 9.01
C ARG A 128 -6.59 -10.51 8.05
N THR A 129 -6.36 -10.33 6.76
CA THR A 129 -6.41 -11.41 5.77
C THR A 129 -5.39 -12.50 6.10
N LEU A 130 -4.16 -12.14 6.48
CA LEU A 130 -3.11 -13.08 6.84
C LEU A 130 -3.43 -13.84 8.15
N ALA A 131 -4.08 -13.20 9.12
CA ALA A 131 -4.50 -13.85 10.36
C ALA A 131 -5.58 -14.94 10.15
N GLU A 132 -6.35 -14.84 9.07
CA GLU A 132 -7.37 -15.83 8.68
C GLU A 132 -6.81 -16.97 7.81
N LEU A 133 -5.54 -16.89 7.38
CA LEU A 133 -4.94 -17.99 6.64
C LEU A 133 -4.64 -19.16 7.58
N PRO A 134 -4.93 -20.40 7.17
CA PRO A 134 -4.57 -21.56 7.95
C PRO A 134 -3.05 -21.61 8.15
N ALA A 135 -2.61 -21.95 9.37
CA ALA A 135 -1.20 -22.15 9.65
C ALA A 135 -0.61 -23.17 8.66
N PRO A 136 0.61 -22.94 8.13
CA PRO A 136 1.25 -23.91 7.27
C PRO A 136 1.38 -25.23 8.05
N VAL A 137 0.76 -26.28 7.54
CA VAL A 137 0.92 -27.62 8.13
C VAL A 137 2.38 -28.00 7.96
N PRO A 138 3.14 -28.23 9.05
CA PRO A 138 4.50 -28.74 8.91
C PRO A 138 4.41 -30.09 8.22
N GLY A 139 5.08 -30.21 7.07
CA GLY A 139 5.21 -31.47 6.34
C GLY A 139 5.94 -32.53 7.19
N PRO A 140 5.73 -33.82 6.88
CA PRO A 140 6.31 -34.94 7.65
C PRO A 140 7.85 -34.94 7.67
#